data_AF-A0A3P9B6R7-F1
#
_entry.id   AF-A0A3P9B6R7-F1
#
_cell.length_a   1.000
_cell.length_b   1.000
_cell.length_c   1.000
_cell.angle_alpha   90.00
_cell.angle_beta   90.00
_cell.angle_gamma   90.00
#
_symmetry.space_group_name_H-M   'P 1'
#
loop_
_entity.id
_entity.type
_entity.pdbx_description
1 polymer ?
#
loop_
_entity_poly.entity_id
_entity_poly.type
_entity_poly.pdbx_seq_one_letter_code
_entity_poly.pdbx_strand_id
1 'polypeptide(L)'
;MPAIDPAEFERLKAEVLYLHGVVDRMCTKVESLTETALQLSTSVTSLQRQPAPVSAEPQIGLPDKWNGVDGRPDGLLATLDMLFECQPTKYATARAKVALLTSLLSGQAQEWAAALYYNKSAACNDYALFVEELKKTFVPPSSEVEYEQRQLILVRPAQCF
;
A
#
# COMPACT_ATOMS: atom_id res chain seq x y z
N MET A 1 -2.08 65.82 48.31
CA MET A 1 -1.99 64.83 47.21
C MET A 1 -0.68 65.06 46.50
N PRO A 2 0.13 64.03 46.20
CA PRO A 2 1.32 64.22 45.39
C PRO A 2 0.86 64.70 43.99
N ALA A 3 1.34 65.87 43.57
CA ALA A 3 1.10 66.39 42.23
C ALA A 3 1.90 65.52 41.26
N ILE A 4 1.22 64.88 40.31
CA ILE A 4 1.89 64.12 39.26
C ILE A 4 2.69 65.11 38.43
N ASP A 5 3.99 64.84 38.27
CA ASP A 5 4.87 65.66 37.46
C ASP A 5 4.36 65.69 36.01
N PRO A 6 4.14 66.87 35.41
CA PRO A 6 3.76 67.01 34.00
C PRO A 6 4.63 66.19 33.03
N ALA A 7 5.92 66.01 33.34
CA ALA A 7 6.83 65.20 32.53
C ALA A 7 6.51 63.69 32.59
N GLU A 8 6.08 63.18 33.73
CA GLU A 8 5.66 61.77 33.87
C GLU A 8 4.37 61.48 33.12
N PHE A 9 3.43 62.44 33.10
CA PHE A 9 2.18 62.33 32.36
C PHE A 9 2.41 62.28 30.83
N GLU A 10 3.26 63.16 30.29
CA GLU A 10 3.59 63.15 28.86
C GLU A 10 4.36 61.88 28.45
N ARG A 11 5.22 61.35 29.34
CA ARG A 11 5.88 60.06 29.12
C ARG A 11 4.88 58.91 29.06
N LEU A 12 3.91 58.87 29.97
CA LEU A 12 2.86 57.84 29.98
C LEU A 12 1.99 57.93 28.72
N LYS A 13 1.67 59.13 28.26
CA LYS A 13 0.94 59.35 27.02
C LYS A 13 1.71 58.85 25.80
N ALA A 14 3.02 59.09 25.74
CA ALA A 14 3.87 58.56 24.68
C ALA A 14 3.89 57.01 24.69
N GLU A 15 3.95 56.40 25.87
CA GLU A 15 3.90 54.94 26.01
C GLU A 15 2.55 54.34 25.57
N VAL A 16 1.44 54.99 25.93
CA VAL A 16 0.09 54.58 25.49
C VAL A 16 -0.05 54.67 23.97
N LEU A 17 0.48 55.73 23.34
CA LEU A 17 0.50 55.85 21.88
C LEU A 17 1.37 54.79 21.22
N TYR A 18 2.52 54.47 21.82
CA TYR A 18 3.39 53.40 21.35
C TYR A 18 2.71 52.03 21.43
N LEU A 19 2.08 51.72 22.58
CA LEU A 19 1.35 50.48 22.79
C LEU A 19 0.16 50.34 21.84
N HIS A 20 -0.60 51.41 21.59
CA HIS A 20 -1.65 51.39 20.56
C HIS A 20 -1.07 51.04 19.18
N GLY A 21 0.05 51.63 18.79
CA GLY A 21 0.70 51.28 17.52
C GLY A 21 1.19 49.82 17.46
N VAL A 22 1.60 49.24 18.60
CA VAL A 22 1.93 47.80 18.67
C VAL A 22 0.67 46.95 18.47
N VAL A 23 -0.42 47.30 19.15
CA VAL A 23 -1.71 46.60 19.05
C VAL A 23 -2.23 46.64 17.61
N ASP A 24 -2.19 47.80 16.95
CA ASP A 24 -2.61 47.93 15.55
C ASP A 24 -1.78 47.04 14.62
N ARG A 25 -0.45 47.02 14.79
CA ARG A 25 0.43 46.12 14.04
C ARG A 25 0.14 44.65 14.30
N MET A 26 -0.22 44.29 15.53
CA MET A 26 -0.61 42.93 15.87
C MET A 26 -1.95 42.56 15.24
N CYS A 27 -2.95 43.44 15.26
CA CYS A 27 -4.23 43.24 14.60
C CYS A 27 -4.05 42.96 13.11
N THR A 28 -3.27 43.78 12.39
CA THR A 28 -2.99 43.56 10.96
C THR A 28 -2.31 42.21 10.70
N LYS A 29 -1.37 41.80 11.57
CA LYS A 29 -0.71 40.49 11.45
C LYS A 29 -1.66 39.33 11.70
N VAL A 30 -2.55 39.46 12.67
CA VAL A 30 -3.57 38.45 12.98
C VAL A 30 -4.53 38.31 11.81
N GLU A 31 -5.04 39.41 11.26
CA GLU A 31 -5.92 39.41 10.08
C GLU A 31 -5.26 38.72 8.89
N SER A 32 -4.00 39.07 8.58
CA SER A 32 -3.25 38.43 7.50
C SER A 32 -3.03 36.93 7.74
N LEU A 33 -2.72 36.52 8.98
CA LEU A 33 -2.57 35.11 9.31
C LEU A 33 -3.91 34.37 9.17
N THR A 34 -5.01 34.98 9.61
CA THR A 34 -6.37 34.42 9.45
C THR A 34 -6.72 34.23 7.98
N GLU A 35 -6.41 35.20 7.11
CA GLU A 35 -6.60 35.07 5.66
C GLU A 35 -5.78 33.92 5.07
N THR A 36 -4.50 33.81 5.43
CA THR A 36 -3.67 32.68 4.96
C THR A 36 -4.19 31.34 5.45
N ALA A 37 -4.67 31.25 6.70
CA ALA A 37 -5.25 30.03 7.24
C ALA A 37 -6.53 29.62 6.50
N LEU A 38 -7.37 30.59 6.13
CA LEU A 38 -8.56 30.36 5.31
C LEU A 38 -8.18 29.87 3.91
N GLN A 39 -7.17 30.47 3.26
CA GLN A 39 -6.69 30.03 1.93
C GLN A 39 -6.07 28.63 1.95
N LEU A 40 -5.31 28.31 3.01
CA LEU A 40 -4.76 26.97 3.18
C LEU A 40 -5.87 25.96 3.43
N SER A 41 -6.86 26.31 4.25
CA SER A 41 -8.03 25.46 4.54
C SER A 41 -8.84 25.16 3.27
N THR A 42 -9.10 26.17 2.43
CA THR A 42 -9.78 25.95 1.13
C THR A 42 -8.95 25.11 0.18
N SER A 43 -7.62 25.33 0.13
CA SER A 43 -6.71 24.52 -0.68
C SER A 43 -6.69 23.06 -0.24
N VAL A 44 -6.57 22.79 1.07
CA VAL A 44 -6.63 21.45 1.66
C VAL A 44 -7.98 20.78 1.36
N THR A 45 -9.08 21.50 1.51
CA THR A 45 -10.42 20.99 1.22
C THR A 45 -10.57 20.62 -0.25
N SER A 46 -9.99 21.41 -1.17
CA SER A 46 -10.00 21.12 -2.60
C SER A 46 -9.18 19.87 -2.96
N LEU A 47 -8.03 19.69 -2.33
CA LEU A 47 -7.17 18.50 -2.49
C LEU A 47 -7.82 17.24 -1.91
N GLN A 48 -8.48 17.35 -0.76
CA GLN A 48 -9.24 16.23 -0.18
C GLN A 48 -10.47 15.84 -1.02
N ARG A 49 -11.04 16.78 -1.78
CA ARG A 49 -12.14 16.51 -2.71
C ARG A 49 -11.69 15.93 -4.05
N GLN A 50 -10.40 16.05 -4.40
CA GLN A 50 -9.91 15.29 -5.54
C GLN A 50 -9.93 13.80 -5.14
N PRO A 51 -10.45 12.91 -6.01
CA PRO A 51 -10.16 11.49 -5.86
C PRO A 51 -8.64 11.38 -5.76
N ALA A 52 -8.15 10.69 -4.71
CA ALA A 52 -6.73 10.46 -4.55
C ALA A 52 -6.14 10.07 -5.91
N PRO A 53 -4.97 10.59 -6.32
CA PRO A 53 -4.29 10.03 -7.46
C PRO A 53 -4.13 8.55 -7.12
N VAL A 54 -4.96 7.72 -7.77
CA VAL A 54 -4.82 6.28 -7.70
C VAL A 54 -3.39 6.08 -8.17
N SER A 55 -2.50 5.69 -7.25
CA SER A 55 -1.22 5.12 -7.64
C SER A 55 -1.61 4.05 -8.64
N ALA A 56 -1.37 4.33 -9.92
CA ALA A 56 -1.94 3.59 -11.02
C ALA A 56 -1.15 2.30 -11.16
N GLU A 57 -1.23 1.44 -10.13
CA GLU A 57 -0.73 0.09 -10.20
C GLU A 57 -1.39 -0.54 -11.43
N PRO A 58 -0.59 -1.08 -12.37
CA PRO A 58 -1.11 -1.60 -13.61
C PRO A 58 -2.11 -2.70 -13.31
N GLN A 59 -3.31 -2.61 -13.88
CA GLN A 59 -4.33 -3.64 -13.72
C GLN A 59 -3.95 -4.86 -14.55
N ILE A 60 -3.35 -5.86 -13.90
CA ILE A 60 -2.98 -7.13 -14.51
C ILE A 60 -4.16 -8.09 -14.34
N GLY A 61 -4.54 -8.76 -15.42
CA GLY A 61 -5.57 -9.80 -15.40
C GLY A 61 -5.17 -10.97 -14.49
N LEU A 62 -6.15 -11.57 -13.83
CA LEU A 62 -5.89 -12.75 -13.02
C LEU A 62 -5.65 -13.99 -13.91
N PRO A 63 -4.75 -14.89 -13.52
CA PRO A 63 -4.55 -16.16 -14.21
C PRO A 63 -5.79 -17.07 -14.10
N ASP A 64 -5.82 -18.12 -14.91
CA ASP A 64 -6.87 -19.14 -14.85
C ASP A 64 -6.85 -19.91 -13.53
N LYS A 65 -8.02 -20.47 -13.17
CA LYS A 65 -8.14 -21.29 -11.97
C LYS A 65 -7.45 -22.64 -12.16
N TRP A 66 -6.79 -23.12 -11.11
CA TRP A 66 -6.10 -24.40 -11.10
C TRP A 66 -6.78 -25.41 -10.17
N ASN A 67 -7.04 -26.62 -10.68
CA ASN A 67 -7.85 -27.64 -10.01
C ASN A 67 -7.04 -28.58 -9.10
N GLY A 68 -5.71 -28.56 -9.18
CA GLY A 68 -4.83 -29.49 -8.46
C GLY A 68 -4.59 -30.83 -9.17
N VAL A 69 -5.11 -31.02 -10.39
CA VAL A 69 -5.05 -32.29 -11.14
C VAL A 69 -4.25 -32.14 -12.44
N ASP A 70 -4.52 -31.08 -13.20
CA ASP A 70 -3.91 -30.85 -14.50
C ASP A 70 -2.76 -29.85 -14.43
N GLY A 71 -1.56 -30.31 -14.78
CA GLY A 71 -0.36 -29.47 -14.82
C GLY A 71 0.17 -29.07 -13.44
N ARG A 72 1.35 -28.45 -13.44
CA ARG A 72 2.01 -27.98 -12.21
C ARG A 72 1.54 -26.57 -11.85
N PRO A 73 1.58 -26.20 -10.56
CA PRO A 73 1.22 -24.86 -10.12
C PRO A 73 2.24 -23.79 -10.51
N ASP A 74 3.42 -24.14 -11.08
CA ASP A 74 4.53 -23.19 -11.28
C ASP A 74 4.16 -21.99 -12.17
N GLY A 75 3.39 -22.19 -13.23
CA GLY A 75 2.95 -21.09 -14.10
C GLY A 75 1.98 -20.12 -13.40
N LEU A 76 1.07 -20.66 -12.58
CA LEU A 76 0.18 -19.89 -11.72
C LEU A 76 0.98 -19.08 -10.69
N LEU A 77 1.93 -19.73 -10.01
CA LEU A 77 2.77 -19.10 -8.99
C LEU A 77 3.64 -17.99 -9.57
N ALA A 78 4.31 -18.22 -10.71
CA ALA A 78 5.11 -17.20 -11.37
C ALA A 78 4.27 -15.98 -11.79
N THR A 79 3.04 -16.20 -12.27
CA THR A 79 2.12 -15.11 -12.62
C THR A 79 1.70 -14.31 -11.38
N LEU A 80 1.47 -14.99 -10.25
CA LEU A 80 1.13 -14.36 -8.99
C LEU A 80 2.29 -13.56 -8.41
N ASP A 81 3.52 -14.08 -8.46
CA ASP A 81 4.71 -13.36 -8.01
C ASP A 81 4.87 -12.05 -8.78
N MET A 82 4.77 -12.09 -10.12
CA MET A 82 4.78 -10.90 -10.96
C MET A 82 3.63 -9.93 -10.64
N LEU A 83 2.42 -10.45 -10.39
CA LEU A 83 1.27 -9.62 -10.00
C LEU A 83 1.52 -8.89 -8.68
N PHE A 84 2.15 -9.56 -7.70
CA PHE A 84 2.47 -8.96 -6.41
C PHE A 84 3.58 -7.91 -6.51
N GLU A 85 4.54 -8.10 -7.40
CA GLU A 85 5.56 -7.10 -7.72
C GLU A 85 4.96 -5.85 -8.37
N CYS A 86 3.99 -6.03 -9.26
CA CYS A 86 3.33 -4.94 -9.97
C CYS A 86 2.21 -4.24 -9.17
N GLN A 87 1.60 -4.92 -8.18
CA GLN A 87 0.52 -4.39 -7.34
C GLN A 87 0.83 -4.50 -5.83
N PRO A 88 1.96 -3.94 -5.35
CA PRO A 88 2.43 -4.14 -3.97
C PRO A 88 1.51 -3.52 -2.92
N THR A 89 0.81 -2.43 -3.24
CA THR A 89 -0.13 -1.75 -2.33
C THR A 89 -1.38 -2.60 -2.16
N LYS A 90 -1.91 -3.15 -3.26
CA LYS A 90 -3.10 -4.01 -3.24
C LYS A 90 -2.86 -5.33 -2.51
N TYR A 91 -1.66 -5.89 -2.63
CA TYR A 91 -1.27 -7.17 -2.02
C TYR A 91 -0.19 -7.00 -0.94
N ALA A 92 -0.36 -6.00 -0.09
CA ALA A 92 0.62 -5.62 0.94
C ALA A 92 0.79 -6.65 2.07
N THR A 93 -0.18 -7.55 2.27
CA THR A 93 -0.14 -8.53 3.36
C THR A 93 -0.02 -9.96 2.83
N ALA A 94 0.70 -10.81 3.56
CA ALA A 94 0.77 -12.24 3.25
C ALA A 94 -0.64 -12.86 3.18
N ARG A 95 -1.54 -12.44 4.07
CA ARG A 95 -2.95 -12.86 4.08
C ARG A 95 -3.69 -12.50 2.79
N ALA A 96 -3.48 -11.31 2.24
CA ALA A 96 -4.08 -10.90 0.96
C ALA A 96 -3.56 -11.74 -0.21
N LYS A 97 -2.24 -12.04 -0.23
CA LYS A 97 -1.63 -12.93 -1.24
C LYS A 97 -2.19 -14.35 -1.17
N VAL A 98 -2.29 -14.91 0.03
CA VAL A 98 -2.88 -16.24 0.27
C VAL A 98 -4.36 -16.27 -0.13
N ALA A 99 -5.13 -15.24 0.22
CA ALA A 99 -6.54 -15.15 -0.17
C ALA A 99 -6.70 -15.12 -1.70
N LEU A 100 -5.85 -14.37 -2.41
CA LEU A 100 -5.87 -14.37 -3.87
C LEU A 100 -5.53 -15.74 -4.44
N LEU A 101 -4.42 -16.36 -4.01
CA LEU A 101 -4.04 -17.69 -4.47
C LEU A 101 -5.18 -18.69 -4.23
N THR A 102 -5.82 -18.64 -3.06
CA THR A 102 -6.95 -19.52 -2.72
C THR A 102 -8.16 -19.31 -3.64
N SER A 103 -8.43 -18.06 -4.06
CA SER A 103 -9.52 -17.75 -5.00
C SER A 103 -9.29 -18.30 -6.42
N LEU A 104 -8.02 -18.59 -6.74
CA LEU A 104 -7.58 -19.17 -8.00
C LEU A 104 -7.48 -20.69 -7.94
N LEU A 105 -7.74 -21.31 -6.78
CA LEU A 105 -7.88 -22.76 -6.67
C LEU A 105 -9.31 -23.17 -7.01
N SER A 106 -9.45 -24.34 -7.62
CA SER A 106 -10.72 -25.01 -7.90
C SER A 106 -10.62 -26.50 -7.56
N GLY A 107 -11.75 -27.20 -7.56
CA GLY A 107 -11.80 -28.65 -7.33
C GLY A 107 -11.04 -29.09 -6.08
N GLN A 108 -10.17 -30.09 -6.23
CA GLN A 108 -9.41 -30.68 -5.12
C GLN A 108 -8.45 -29.70 -4.46
N ALA A 109 -7.83 -28.80 -5.23
CA ALA A 109 -6.96 -27.76 -4.66
C ALA A 109 -7.74 -26.79 -3.76
N GLN A 110 -8.98 -26.46 -4.13
CA GLN A 110 -9.81 -25.60 -3.31
C GLN A 110 -10.27 -26.29 -2.01
N GLU A 111 -10.64 -27.57 -2.07
CA GLU A 111 -11.00 -28.37 -0.89
C GLU A 111 -9.82 -28.49 0.09
N TRP A 112 -8.61 -28.72 -0.44
CA TRP A 112 -7.38 -28.74 0.35
C TRP A 112 -7.13 -27.40 1.06
N ALA A 113 -7.26 -26.28 0.34
CA ALA A 113 -7.07 -24.95 0.94
C ALA A 113 -8.13 -24.64 2.01
N ALA A 114 -9.38 -25.08 1.81
CA ALA A 114 -10.44 -24.96 2.80
C ALA A 114 -10.10 -25.76 4.08
N ALA A 115 -9.57 -26.98 3.94
CA ALA A 115 -9.13 -27.78 5.08
C ALA A 115 -8.02 -27.08 5.89
N LEU A 116 -7.01 -26.50 5.22
CA LEU A 116 -5.98 -25.70 5.89
C LEU A 116 -6.57 -24.51 6.66
N TYR A 117 -7.55 -23.83 6.07
CA TYR A 117 -8.20 -22.69 6.69
C TYR A 117 -9.00 -23.07 7.94
N TYR A 118 -9.83 -24.11 7.87
CA TYR A 118 -10.62 -24.56 9.01
C TYR A 118 -9.76 -25.13 10.14
N ASN A 119 -8.61 -25.72 9.81
CA ASN A 119 -7.64 -26.20 10.78
C ASN A 119 -6.77 -25.07 11.37
N LYS A 120 -7.03 -23.81 11.01
CA LYS A 120 -6.25 -22.64 11.44
C LYS A 120 -4.75 -22.81 11.20
N SER A 121 -4.40 -23.40 10.06
CA SER A 121 -3.00 -23.59 9.69
C SER A 121 -2.26 -22.25 9.65
N ALA A 122 -1.02 -22.24 10.14
CA ALA A 122 -0.13 -21.07 10.04
C ALA A 122 0.10 -20.65 8.58
N ALA A 123 0.02 -21.61 7.64
CA ALA A 123 0.09 -21.39 6.20
C ALA A 123 -0.89 -20.33 5.72
N CYS A 124 -2.07 -20.24 6.34
CA CYS A 124 -3.09 -19.30 5.92
C CYS A 124 -2.71 -17.82 6.15
N ASN A 125 -1.63 -17.55 6.89
CA ASN A 125 -1.12 -16.22 7.19
C ASN A 125 0.31 -15.98 6.66
N ASP A 126 0.91 -16.96 5.98
CA ASP A 126 2.25 -16.87 5.41
C ASP A 126 2.22 -17.41 3.97
N TYR A 127 2.52 -16.54 3.01
CA TYR A 127 2.46 -16.89 1.59
C TYR A 127 3.50 -17.96 1.22
N ALA A 128 4.72 -17.86 1.73
CA ALA A 128 5.79 -18.80 1.38
C ALA A 128 5.46 -20.20 1.91
N LEU A 129 5.00 -20.28 3.17
CA LEU A 129 4.62 -21.55 3.77
C LEU A 129 3.40 -22.17 3.09
N PHE A 130 2.43 -21.35 2.65
CA PHE A 130 1.29 -21.84 1.87
C PHE A 130 1.72 -22.44 0.52
N VAL A 131 2.65 -21.79 -0.18
CA VAL A 131 3.20 -22.29 -1.46
C VAL A 131 4.00 -23.57 -1.27
N GLU A 132 4.77 -23.68 -0.18
CA GLU A 132 5.51 -24.90 0.16
C GLU A 132 4.55 -26.08 0.38
N GLU A 133 3.54 -25.92 1.23
CA GLU A 133 2.53 -26.95 1.49
C GLU A 133 1.75 -27.32 0.21
N LEU A 134 1.45 -26.33 -0.64
CA LEU A 134 0.81 -26.56 -1.94
C LEU A 134 1.69 -27.43 -2.84
N LYS A 135 2.97 -27.09 -2.99
CA LYS A 135 3.91 -27.87 -3.81
C LYS A 135 4.06 -29.28 -3.23
N LYS A 136 4.24 -29.41 -1.92
CA LYS A 136 4.36 -30.71 -1.25
C LYS A 136 3.14 -31.61 -1.45
N THR A 137 1.94 -31.03 -1.50
CA THR A 137 0.70 -31.78 -1.66
C THR A 137 0.46 -32.22 -3.11
N PHE A 138 0.78 -31.36 -4.09
CA PHE A 138 0.37 -31.57 -5.49
C PHE A 138 1.52 -31.82 -6.47
N VAL A 139 2.78 -31.68 -6.06
CA VAL A 139 3.96 -31.96 -6.90
C VAL A 139 4.62 -33.27 -6.40
N PRO A 140 4.62 -34.34 -7.22
CA PRO A 140 5.33 -35.57 -6.86
C PRO A 140 6.86 -35.36 -6.81
N PRO A 141 7.58 -36.01 -5.88
CA PRO A 141 9.04 -35.85 -5.74
C PRO A 141 9.84 -36.33 -6.97
N SER A 142 9.30 -37.21 -7.82
CA SER A 142 9.95 -37.65 -9.05
C SER A 142 9.86 -36.66 -10.21
N SER A 143 9.04 -35.62 -10.08
CA SER A 143 8.79 -34.63 -11.14
C SER A 143 9.81 -33.49 -11.20
N GLU A 144 10.75 -33.39 -10.26
CA GLU A 144 11.81 -32.36 -10.35
C GLU A 144 12.85 -32.72 -11.43
N VAL A 145 13.19 -34.01 -11.57
CA VAL A 145 14.26 -34.48 -12.45
C VAL A 145 13.83 -34.54 -13.92
N GLU A 146 12.59 -34.92 -14.20
CA GLU A 146 12.09 -35.05 -15.58
C GLU A 146 11.81 -33.69 -16.26
N TYR A 147 11.52 -32.66 -15.46
CA TYR A 147 11.15 -31.35 -15.98
C TYR A 147 12.36 -30.45 -16.25
N GLU A 148 13.42 -30.53 -15.44
CA GLU A 148 14.69 -29.89 -15.81
C GLU A 148 15.19 -30.43 -17.15
N GLN A 149 15.09 -31.75 -17.36
CA GLN A 149 15.45 -32.34 -18.66
C GLN A 149 14.55 -31.86 -19.80
N ARG A 150 13.23 -31.72 -19.62
CA ARG A 150 12.31 -31.20 -20.65
C ARG A 150 12.47 -29.69 -20.90
N GLN A 151 12.74 -28.89 -19.88
CA GLN A 151 13.03 -27.44 -19.98
C GLN A 151 14.36 -27.22 -20.72
N LEU A 152 15.40 -28.01 -20.43
CA LEU A 152 16.67 -27.98 -21.17
C LEU A 152 16.51 -28.34 -22.66
N ILE A 153 15.56 -29.20 -23.01
CA ILE A 153 15.28 -29.55 -24.41
C ILE A 153 14.57 -28.41 -25.14
N LEU A 154 13.66 -27.68 -24.48
CA LEU A 154 12.92 -26.55 -25.09
C LEU A 154 13.74 -25.26 -25.21
N VAL A 155 14.79 -25.09 -24.39
CA VAL A 155 15.64 -23.89 -24.39
C VAL A 155 16.89 -24.04 -25.27
N ARG A 156 17.17 -25.25 -25.79
CA ARG A 156 18.28 -25.43 -26.75
C ARG A 156 17.90 -24.81 -28.10
N PRO A 157 18.61 -23.78 -28.58
CA PRO A 157 18.38 -23.26 -29.92
C PRO A 157 18.64 -24.39 -30.91
N ALA A 158 17.71 -24.59 -31.84
CA ALA A 158 17.93 -25.43 -33.00
C ALA A 158 19.17 -24.88 -33.74
N GLN A 159 20.33 -25.50 -33.51
CA GLN A 159 21.48 -25.29 -34.37
C GLN A 159 21.13 -25.97 -35.69
N CYS A 160 20.54 -25.20 -36.60
CA CYS A 160 20.40 -25.59 -37.99
C CYS A 160 21.81 -25.81 -38.55
N PHE A 161 22.06 -27.04 -39.01
CA PHE A 161 23.20 -27.39 -39.88
C PHE A 161 23.03 -26.78 -41.26
#